data_AF-A0A523TWH1-F1
#
_entry.id   AF-A0A523TWH1-F1
#
_cell.length_a   1.000
_cell.length_b   1.000
_cell.length_c   1.000
_cell.angle_alpha   90.00
_cell.angle_beta   90.00
_cell.angle_gamma   90.00
#
_symmetry.space_group_name_H-M   'P 1'
#
loop_
_entity.id
_entity.type
_entity.pdbx_description
1 polymer ?
#
loop_
_entity_poly.entity_id
_entity_poly.type
_entity_poly.pdbx_seq_one_letter_code
_entity_poly.pdbx_strand_id
1 'polypeptide(L)'
;MVQKRKPPSDRPIRKTARENTRAREKFGRVAIRLGFVKEEQVKEALDIQRKMDESGQPHKLIGLIMLEQGMLSNAQLIEMLKYFELQQGKQGL
;
A
#
# COMPACT_ATOMS: atom_id res chain seq x y z
N MET A 1 31.27 28.90 12.27
CA MET A 1 31.18 27.79 11.29
C MET A 1 30.68 26.55 12.02
N VAL A 2 29.44 26.12 11.78
CA VAL A 2 28.95 24.82 12.28
C VAL A 2 28.12 24.20 11.16
N GLN A 3 28.68 23.18 10.52
CA GLN A 3 28.10 22.52 9.35
C GLN A 3 26.89 21.69 9.79
N LYS A 4 25.67 22.14 9.44
CA LYS A 4 24.45 21.34 9.57
C LYS A 4 24.54 20.19 8.56
N ARG A 5 24.86 18.99 9.03
CA ARG A 5 24.86 17.76 8.23
C ARG A 5 23.44 17.48 7.76
N LYS A 6 23.16 17.74 6.48
CA LYS A 6 21.96 17.23 5.80
C LYS A 6 22.06 15.68 5.79
N PRO A 7 20.98 14.94 6.07
CA PRO A 7 20.99 13.49 5.91
C PRO A 7 21.23 13.13 4.44
N PRO A 8 21.95 12.05 4.13
CA PRO A 8 22.34 11.69 2.77
C PRO A 8 21.10 11.38 1.92
N SER A 9 20.86 12.26 0.95
CA SER A 9 19.89 12.17 -0.14
C SER A 9 20.39 11.22 -1.23
N ASP A 10 20.77 9.98 -0.87
CA ASP A 10 21.18 8.97 -1.85
C ASP A 10 20.96 7.57 -1.28
N ARG A 11 19.72 7.08 -1.36
CA ARG A 11 19.51 5.63 -1.47
C ARG A 11 19.32 5.30 -2.93
N PRO A 12 20.31 4.69 -3.61
CA PRO A 12 20.07 4.09 -4.90
C PRO A 12 19.13 2.91 -4.68
N ILE A 13 17.84 3.07 -4.98
CA ILE A 13 16.95 1.92 -5.11
C ILE A 13 17.35 1.24 -6.43
N ARG A 14 18.29 0.32 -6.29
CA ARG A 14 18.86 -0.50 -7.36
C ARG A 14 17.75 -1.10 -8.23
N LYS A 15 17.81 -0.82 -9.53
CA LYS A 15 17.23 -1.65 -10.59
C LYS A 15 17.92 -3.03 -10.55
N THR A 16 17.34 -3.99 -9.84
CA THR A 16 17.60 -5.44 -9.91
C THR A 16 16.47 -6.09 -9.10
N ALA A 17 15.67 -7.04 -9.55
CA ALA A 17 15.91 -8.14 -10.45
C ALA A 17 14.59 -8.58 -11.11
N ARG A 18 14.70 -9.20 -12.29
CA ARG A 18 13.65 -10.06 -12.82
C ARG A 18 13.55 -11.26 -11.86
N GLU A 19 12.56 -11.25 -10.98
CA GLU A 19 12.18 -12.43 -10.21
C GLU A 19 10.76 -12.83 -10.60
N ASN A 20 10.68 -13.95 -11.34
CA ASN A 20 9.43 -14.59 -11.73
C ASN A 20 8.87 -15.41 -10.56
N THR A 21 8.50 -14.72 -9.48
CA THR A 21 7.59 -15.23 -8.45
C THR A 21 6.26 -14.57 -8.78
N ARG A 22 5.17 -15.32 -9.05
CA ARG A 22 3.85 -14.78 -9.42
C ARG A 22 3.57 -13.48 -8.66
N ALA A 23 3.81 -12.34 -9.31
CA ALA A 23 3.88 -11.07 -8.59
C ALA A 23 2.47 -10.76 -8.11
N ARG A 24 2.19 -11.05 -6.83
CA ARG A 24 0.91 -10.73 -6.22
C ARG A 24 0.74 -9.22 -6.34
N GLU A 25 -0.28 -8.81 -7.10
CA GLU A 25 -0.54 -7.40 -7.34
C GLU A 25 -0.81 -6.71 -5.99
N LYS A 26 -0.22 -5.54 -5.78
CA LYS A 26 -0.38 -4.80 -4.52
C LYS A 26 -1.76 -4.13 -4.46
N PHE A 27 -2.40 -4.16 -3.30
CA PHE A 27 -3.72 -3.55 -3.07
C PHE A 27 -3.83 -2.11 -3.59
N GLY A 28 -2.88 -1.24 -3.22
CA GLY A 28 -2.88 0.15 -3.68
C GLY A 28 -2.76 0.32 -5.20
N ARG A 29 -2.02 -0.57 -5.89
CA ARG A 29 -1.92 -0.52 -7.37
C ARG A 29 -3.24 -0.90 -8.05
N VAL A 30 -3.92 -1.92 -7.52
CA VAL A 30 -5.25 -2.30 -8.02
C VAL A 30 -6.23 -1.14 -7.79
N ALA A 31 -6.20 -0.50 -6.63
CA ALA A 31 -7.11 0.60 -6.31
C ALA A 31 -6.93 1.81 -7.24
N ILE A 32 -5.69 2.12 -7.63
CA ILE A 32 -5.40 3.15 -8.66
C ILE A 32 -5.90 2.69 -10.03
N ARG A 33 -5.62 1.45 -10.42
CA ARG A 33 -6.02 0.90 -11.72
C ARG A 33 -7.54 0.83 -11.91
N LEU A 34 -8.30 0.58 -10.84
CA LEU A 34 -9.76 0.64 -10.83
C LEU A 34 -10.31 2.08 -10.75
N GLY A 35 -9.45 3.08 -10.57
CA GLY A 35 -9.84 4.49 -10.49
C GLY A 35 -10.51 4.88 -9.18
N PHE A 36 -10.41 4.05 -8.13
CA PHE A 36 -11.03 4.32 -6.83
C PHE A 36 -10.24 5.35 -6.02
N VAL A 37 -8.92 5.36 -6.19
CA VAL A 37 -8.00 6.26 -5.49
C VAL A 37 -6.94 6.78 -6.44
N LYS A 38 -6.35 7.93 -6.10
CA LYS A 38 -5.15 8.46 -6.77
C LYS A 38 -3.87 7.97 -6.10
N GLU A 39 -2.73 8.10 -6.78
CA GLU A 39 -1.43 7.72 -6.24
C GLU A 39 -1.12 8.44 -4.92
N GLU A 40 -1.51 9.71 -4.80
CA GLU A 40 -1.29 10.52 -3.61
C GLU A 40 -2.06 9.97 -2.40
N GLN A 41 -3.29 9.50 -2.61
CA GLN A 41 -4.11 8.91 -1.55
C GLN A 41 -3.54 7.57 -1.09
N VAL A 42 -2.99 6.77 -2.00
CA VAL A 42 -2.28 5.53 -1.64
C VAL A 42 -1.03 5.84 -0.80
N LYS A 43 -0.28 6.87 -1.19
CA LYS A 43 0.91 7.30 -0.43
C LYS A 43 0.53 7.79 0.97
N GLU A 44 -0.51 8.60 1.08
CA GLU A 44 -1.03 9.09 2.36
C GLU A 44 -1.47 7.93 3.27
N ALA A 45 -2.22 6.96 2.74
CA ALA A 45 -2.63 5.78 3.51
C ALA A 45 -1.43 4.94 4.00
N LEU A 46 -0.37 4.82 3.19
CA LEU A 46 0.88 4.14 3.59
C LEU A 46 1.63 4.92 4.68
N ASP A 47 1.64 6.24 4.61
CA ASP A 47 2.27 7.08 5.63
C ASP A 47 1.51 7.00 6.96
N ILE A 48 0.17 6.94 6.92
CA ILE A 48 -0.66 6.69 8.11
C ILE A 48 -0.36 5.31 8.68
N GLN A 49 -0.36 4.27 7.85
CA GLN A 49 -0.06 2.89 8.27
C GLN A 49 1.30 2.80 8.98
N ARG A 50 2.34 3.41 8.39
CA ARG A 50 3.69 3.46 8.96
C ARG A 50 3.72 4.16 10.31
N LYS A 51 3.05 5.31 10.45
CA LYS A 51 2.99 6.05 11.72
C LYS A 51 2.28 5.24 12.81
N MET A 52 1.24 4.49 12.46
CA MET A 52 0.56 3.60 13.40
C MET A 52 1.50 2.49 13.89
N ASP A 53 2.20 1.83 12.97
CA ASP A 53 3.20 0.80 13.28
C ASP A 53 4.33 1.35 14.18
N GLU A 54 4.85 2.54 13.86
CA GLU A 54 5.90 3.22 14.65
C GLU A 54 5.42 3.63 16.05
N SER A 55 4.13 3.90 16.21
CA SER A 55 3.52 4.23 17.52
C SER A 55 3.21 3.01 18.39
N GLY A 56 3.53 1.79 17.91
CA GLY A 56 3.24 0.53 18.62
C GLY A 56 1.76 0.13 18.59
N GLN A 57 0.95 0.75 17.74
CA GLN A 57 -0.43 0.33 17.52
C GLN A 57 -0.46 -0.99 16.73
N PRO A 58 -1.53 -1.81 16.88
CA PRO A 58 -1.71 -3.00 16.06
C PRO A 58 -1.63 -2.67 14.57
N HIS A 59 -0.88 -3.48 13.82
CA HIS A 59 -0.76 -3.31 12.38
C HIS A 59 -2.13 -3.35 11.71
N LYS A 60 -2.47 -2.29 10.99
CA LYS A 60 -3.77 -2.14 10.33
C LYS A 60 -3.64 -2.34 8.84
N LEU A 61 -4.59 -3.06 8.24
CA LEU A 61 -4.63 -3.26 6.79
C LEU A 61 -4.86 -1.93 6.05
N ILE A 62 -4.09 -1.68 5.01
CA ILE A 62 -4.17 -0.43 4.23
C ILE A 62 -5.58 -0.17 3.66
N GLY A 63 -6.31 -1.21 3.26
CA GLY A 63 -7.68 -1.06 2.76
C GLY A 63 -8.65 -0.52 3.82
N LEU A 64 -8.45 -0.86 5.09
CA LEU A 64 -9.24 -0.32 6.21
C LEU A 64 -8.85 1.13 6.50
N ILE A 65 -7.56 1.47 6.43
CA ILE A 65 -7.12 2.86 6.56
C ILE A 65 -7.74 3.71 5.45
N MET A 66 -7.71 3.25 4.20
CA MET A 66 -8.33 3.95 3.06
C MET A 66 -9.84 4.14 3.25
N LEU A 67 -10.54 3.14 3.79
CA LEU A 67 -11.96 3.26 4.11
C LEU A 67 -12.23 4.33 5.18
N GLU A 68 -11.48 4.29 6.29
CA GLU A 68 -11.64 5.23 7.41
C GLU A 68 -11.27 6.66 7.06
N GLN A 69 -10.30 6.85 6.17
CA GLN A 69 -9.94 8.17 5.63
C GLN A 69 -10.91 8.65 4.53
N GLY A 70 -11.96 7.88 4.20
CA GLY A 70 -12.93 8.24 3.15
C GLY A 70 -12.35 8.18 1.73
N MET A 71 -11.19 7.55 1.54
CA MET A 71 -10.58 7.34 0.23
C MET A 71 -11.28 6.22 -0.56
N LEU A 72 -11.83 5.25 0.16
CA LEU A 72 -12.68 4.20 -0.38
C LEU A 72 -14.06 4.25 0.28
N SER A 73 -15.07 3.89 -0.49
CA SER A 73 -16.38 3.48 0.05
C SER A 73 -16.37 2.00 0.45
N ASN A 74 -17.33 1.59 1.27
CA ASN A 74 -17.54 0.17 1.60
C ASN A 74 -17.71 -0.70 0.35
N ALA A 75 -18.47 -0.22 -0.64
CA ALA A 75 -18.72 -0.96 -1.88
C ALA A 75 -17.41 -1.19 -2.66
N GLN A 76 -16.58 -0.16 -2.80
CA GLN A 76 -15.27 -0.26 -3.48
C GLN A 76 -14.30 -1.17 -2.72
N LEU A 77 -14.28 -1.11 -1.38
CA LEU A 77 -13.47 -2.03 -0.59
C LEU A 77 -13.91 -3.49 -0.80
N ILE A 78 -15.22 -3.76 -0.77
CA ILE A 78 -15.76 -5.11 -1.02
C ILE A 78 -15.42 -5.58 -2.44
N GLU A 79 -15.53 -4.72 -3.43
CA GLU A 79 -15.16 -5.03 -4.83
C GLU A 79 -13.68 -5.41 -4.95
N MET A 80 -12.81 -4.65 -4.29
CA MET A 80 -11.37 -4.95 -4.23
C MET A 80 -11.09 -6.29 -3.56
N LEU A 81 -11.77 -6.60 -2.45
CA LEU A 81 -11.60 -7.88 -1.74
C LEU A 81 -12.03 -9.05 -2.63
N LYS A 82 -13.17 -8.93 -3.32
CA LYS A 82 -13.63 -9.92 -4.31
C LYS A 82 -12.64 -10.10 -5.45
N TYR A 83 -12.06 -9.00 -5.95
CA TYR A 83 -11.02 -9.06 -6.97
C TYR A 83 -9.85 -9.93 -6.50
N PHE A 84 -9.36 -9.71 -5.27
CA PHE A 84 -8.27 -10.52 -4.74
C PHE A 84 -8.67 -11.98 -4.45
N GLU A 85 -9.87 -12.23 -3.94
CA GLU A 85 -10.38 -13.60 -3.72
C GLU A 85 -10.41 -14.42 -5.01
N LEU A 86 -10.94 -13.84 -6.10
CA LEU A 86 -10.98 -14.48 -7.42
C LEU A 86 -9.58 -14.77 -7.98
N GLN A 87 -8.59 -13.93 -7.68
CA GLN A 87 -7.19 -14.16 -8.06
C GLN A 87 -6.48 -15.19 -7.14
N GLN A 88 -7.01 -15.45 -5.93
CA GLN A 88 -6.45 -16.40 -4.95
C GLN A 88 -7.17 -17.76 -4.94
N GLY A 89 -8.07 -18.03 -5.89
CA GLY A 89 -8.79 -19.31 -6.05
C GLY A 89 -7.94 -20.53 -6.44
N LYS A 90 -6.81 -20.77 -5.74
CA LYS A 90 -6.08 -22.05 -5.56
C LYS A 90 -5.28 -22.07 -4.24
N GLN A 91 -5.80 -21.52 -3.14
CA GLN A 91 -5.32 -21.91 -1.81
C GLN A 91 -6.54 -22.37 -1.03
N GLY A 92 -6.70 -23.69 -1.00
CA GLY A 92 -7.81 -24.38 -0.35
C GLY A 92 -7.89 -24.04 1.14
N LEU A 93 -9.14 -24.02 1.62
CA LEU A 93 -9.45 -24.45 2.97
C LEU A 93 -9.25 -25.96 3.05
#